data_AF-Q5SDJ3-F1
#
_entry.id   AF-Q5SDJ3-F1
#
_cell.length_a   1.000
_cell.length_b   1.000
_cell.length_c   1.000
_cell.angle_alpha   90.00
_cell.angle_beta   90.00
_cell.angle_gamma   90.00
#
_symmetry.space_group_name_H-M   'P 1'
#
loop_
_entity.id
_entity.type
_entity.pdbx_description
1 polymer ?
#
loop_
_entity_poly.entity_id
_entity_poly.type
_entity_poly.pdbx_seq_one_letter_code
_entity_poly.pdbx_strand_id
1 'polypeptide(L)' 'MKTLAILLCFLVVVCVFIAQHPADAACDFQSCWVSCQRQYNIYFRRAYCEHSKCTCVYNYGG' A
#
# COMPACT_ATOMS: atom_id res chain seq x y z
N MET A 1 -1.13 10.16 -37.72
CA MET A 1 -1.85 8.91 -37.42
C MET A 1 -0.98 7.85 -36.77
N LYS A 2 0.25 7.58 -37.27
CA LYS A 2 1.16 6.56 -36.72
C LYS A 2 1.57 6.78 -35.24
N THR A 3 1.81 8.03 -34.85
CA THR A 3 2.26 8.43 -33.51
C THR A 3 1.23 8.22 -32.41
N LEU A 4 -0.05 8.49 -32.73
CA LEU A 4 -1.15 8.30 -31.78
C LEU A 4 -1.37 6.82 -31.44
N ALA A 5 -1.20 5.93 -32.42
CA ALA A 5 -1.29 4.49 -32.20
C ALA A 5 -0.21 3.98 -31.23
N ILE A 6 1.02 4.49 -31.36
CA ILE A 6 2.13 4.10 -30.47
C ILE A 6 1.86 4.58 -29.03
N LEU A 7 1.41 5.83 -28.86
CA LEU A 7 1.05 6.38 -27.55
C LEU A 7 -0.06 5.57 -26.87
N LEU A 8 -1.10 5.18 -27.62
CA LEU A 8 -2.19 4.36 -27.10
C LEU A 8 -1.71 2.98 -26.67
N CYS A 9 -0.83 2.33 -27.44
CA CYS A 9 -0.25 1.05 -27.05
C CYS A 9 0.55 1.15 -25.73
N PHE A 10 1.38 2.19 -25.58
CA PHE A 10 2.11 2.41 -24.33
C PHE A 10 1.17 2.63 -23.13
N LEU A 11 0.12 3.44 -23.32
CA LEU A 11 -0.83 3.76 -22.27
C LEU A 11 -1.59 2.51 -21.81
N VAL A 12 -2.01 1.66 -22.76
CA VAL A 12 -2.66 0.37 -22.46
C VAL A 12 -1.74 -0.56 -21.68
N VAL A 13 -0.46 -0.68 -22.07
CA VAL A 13 0.52 -1.52 -21.36
C VAL A 13 0.72 -1.04 -19.93
N VAL A 14 0.85 0.27 -19.72
CA VAL A 14 1.00 0.86 -18.39
C VAL A 14 -0.26 0.62 -17.54
N CYS A 15 -1.46 0.81 -18.10
CA CYS A 15 -2.71 0.55 -17.38
C CYS A 15 -2.87 -0.92 -16.97
N VAL A 16 -2.53 -1.86 -17.86
CA VAL A 16 -2.57 -3.29 -17.55
C VAL A 16 -1.53 -3.64 -16.48
N PHE A 17 -0.34 -3.05 -16.53
CA PHE A 17 0.70 -3.26 -15.52
C PHE A 17 0.26 -2.78 -14.14
N ILE A 18 -0.38 -1.60 -14.05
CA ILE A 18 -0.94 -1.08 -12.79
C ILE A 18 -2.11 -1.94 -12.28
N ALA A 19 -2.92 -2.50 -13.18
CA ALA A 19 -4.02 -3.40 -12.80
C ALA A 19 -3.54 -4.78 -12.34
N GLN A 20 -2.45 -5.29 -12.92
CA GLN A 20 -1.83 -6.59 -12.57
C GLN A 20 -0.92 -6.52 -11.34
N HIS A 21 -0.26 -5.38 -11.14
CA HIS A 21 0.43 -5.01 -9.92
C HIS A 21 -0.38 -3.89 -9.25
N PRO A 22 -1.57 -4.19 -8.69
CA PRO A 22 -2.20 -3.22 -7.82
C PRO A 22 -1.15 -2.95 -6.75
N ALA A 23 -0.74 -1.69 -6.62
CA ALA A 23 0.12 -1.24 -5.53
C ALA A 23 -0.64 -1.51 -4.22
N ASP A 24 -0.58 -2.76 -3.76
CA ASP A 24 -0.96 -3.27 -2.46
C ASP A 24 -2.26 -2.66 -1.90
N ALA A 25 -3.29 -2.48 -2.73
CA ALA A 25 -4.49 -1.72 -2.35
C ALA A 25 -5.49 -2.52 -1.50
N ALA A 26 -5.01 -3.50 -0.74
CA ALA A 26 -5.80 -4.13 0.31
C ALA A 26 -5.44 -3.59 1.70
N CYS A 27 -4.26 -2.98 1.86
CA CYS A 27 -3.86 -2.35 3.11
C CYS A 27 -2.98 -1.13 2.81
N ASP A 28 -3.54 0.05 3.04
CA ASP A 28 -2.76 1.29 3.03
C ASP A 28 -1.83 1.28 4.24
N PHE A 29 -0.55 1.01 4.00
CA PHE A 29 0.50 1.02 5.01
C PHE A 29 0.53 2.32 5.80
N GLN A 30 0.30 3.47 5.15
CA GLN A 30 0.36 4.76 5.82
C GLN A 30 -0.82 4.95 6.76
N SER A 31 -2.03 4.64 6.31
CA SER A 31 -3.22 4.65 7.17
C SER A 31 -3.10 3.64 8.34
N CYS A 32 -2.54 2.46 8.07
CA CYS A 32 -2.26 1.44 9.07
C CYS A 32 -1.25 1.96 10.13
N TRP A 33 -0.14 2.52 9.68
CA TRP A 33 0.90 3.08 10.55
C TRP A 33 0.35 4.16 11.47
N VAL A 34 -0.36 5.14 10.91
CA VAL A 34 -0.95 6.25 11.69
C VAL A 34 -1.95 5.73 12.71
N SER A 35 -2.78 4.74 12.34
CA SER A 35 -3.76 4.14 13.23
C SER A 35 -3.09 3.39 14.40
N CYS A 36 -2.10 2.55 14.12
CA CYS A 36 -1.34 1.83 15.14
C CYS A 36 -0.57 2.77 16.07
N GLN A 37 0.06 3.82 15.52
CA GLN A 37 0.77 4.81 16.30
C GLN A 37 -0.17 5.57 17.25
N ARG A 38 -1.39 5.91 16.81
CA ARG A 38 -2.40 6.53 17.68
C ARG A 38 -2.91 5.60 18.78
N GLN A 39 -3.10 4.31 18.49
CA GLN A 39 -3.59 3.35 19.48
C GLN A 39 -2.57 3.03 20.57
N TYR A 40 -1.31 2.77 20.19
CA TYR A 40 -0.30 2.27 21.11
C TYR A 40 0.72 3.34 21.57
N ASN A 41 0.73 4.51 20.94
CA ASN A 41 1.58 5.66 21.29
C ASN A 41 3.04 5.27 21.63
N ILE A 42 3.47 5.43 22.89
CA ILE A 42 4.83 5.12 23.35
C ILE A 42 5.18 3.62 23.29
N TYR A 43 4.18 2.75 23.25
CA TYR A 43 4.36 1.30 23.18
C TYR A 43 4.48 0.80 21.74
N PHE A 44 4.19 1.65 20.75
CA PHE A 44 4.25 1.31 19.35
C PHE A 44 5.68 0.98 18.89
N ARG A 45 5.85 -0.13 18.16
CA ARG A 45 7.14 -0.56 17.58
C ARG A 45 7.15 -0.46 16.07
N ARG A 46 6.15 -1.06 15.43
CA ARG A 46 6.01 -1.11 13.98
C ARG A 46 4.57 -1.43 13.60
N ALA A 47 4.14 -0.96 12.45
CA ALA A 47 2.95 -1.45 11.77
C ALA A 47 3.37 -2.08 10.45
N TYR A 48 2.64 -3.08 9.97
CA TYR A 48 2.81 -3.62 8.63
C TYR A 48 1.50 -4.17 8.10
N CYS A 49 1.44 -4.28 6.78
CA CYS A 49 0.32 -4.90 6.09
C CYS A 49 0.61 -6.39 5.91
N GLU A 50 -0.19 -7.23 6.56
CA GLU A 50 -0.16 -8.67 6.36
C GLU A 50 -1.30 -9.05 5.43
N HIS A 51 -0.97 -9.30 4.15
CA HIS A 51 -1.93 -9.45 3.07
C HIS A 51 -2.85 -8.23 2.94
N SER A 52 -4.07 -8.31 3.49
CA SER A 52 -5.10 -7.27 3.46
C SER A 52 -5.43 -6.73 4.86
N LYS A 53 -4.67 -7.12 5.88
CA LYS A 53 -4.91 -6.73 7.28
C LYS A 53 -3.77 -5.84 7.77
N CYS A 54 -4.15 -4.79 8.48
CA CYS A 54 -3.21 -3.95 9.23
C CYS A 54 -2.83 -4.64 10.54
N THR A 55 -1.54 -4.89 10.74
CA THR A 55 -1.00 -5.51 11.96
C THR A 55 -0.14 -4.50 12.71
N CYS A 56 -0.50 -4.25 13.97
CA CYS A 56 0.25 -3.38 14.87
C CYS A 56 1.12 -4.23 15.81
N VAL A 57 2.41 -3.90 15.90
CA VAL A 57 3.33 -4.46 16.89
C VAL A 57 3.64 -3.40 17.92
N TYR A 58 3.44 -3.77 19.18
CA TYR A 58 3.65 -2.93 20.34
C TYR A 58 4.24 -3.76 21.47
N ASN A 59 4.97 -3.14 22.40
CA ASN A 59 5.40 -3.84 23.62
C ASN A 59 4.46 -3.47 24.76
N TYR A 60 3.98 -4.48 25.48
CA TYR A 60 3.51 -4.25 26.84
C TYR A 60 4.75 -3.95 27.71
N GLY A 61 4.85 -2.72 28.20
CA GLY A 61 5.84 -2.39 29.23
C GLY A 61 5.45 -3.13 30.51
N GLY A 62 6.20 -4.18 30.83
CA GLY A 62 6.26 -4.78 32.17
C GLY A 62 7.34 -4.09 32.99
#